data_AF-A0A1B1M9M9-F1
#
_entry.id   AF-A0A1B1M9M9-F1
#
_cell.length_a   1.000
_cell.length_b   1.000
_cell.length_c   1.000
_cell.angle_alpha   90.00
_cell.angle_beta   90.00
_cell.angle_gamma   90.00
#
_symmetry.space_group_name_H-M   'P 1'
#
loop_
_entity.id
_entity.type
_entity.pdbx_description
1 polymer ?
#
loop_
_entity_poly.entity_id
_entity_poly.type
_entity_poly.pdbx_seq_one_letter_code
_entity_poly.pdbx_strand_id
1 'polypeptide(L)'
;MSDYAGRRASSSGNSSWENALLFQGENGGILAGSVIRRAWRSARQTVLAPHVFDSPTGKRVYDIRHTRLTKWLNDGIPPAQVAEWAGNSVPVLLATYARCVDGQLPDLKKRLEAAGDLPELPDAG
;
A
#
# COMPACT_ATOMS: atom_id res chain seq x y z
N MET A 1 28.16 7.62 21.46
CA MET A 1 29.02 8.02 20.33
C MET A 1 29.41 6.74 19.61
N SER A 2 28.75 6.46 18.48
CA SER A 2 28.86 5.20 17.74
C SER A 2 30.19 5.13 17.00
N ASP A 3 30.94 4.07 17.24
CA ASP A 3 32.17 3.72 16.54
C ASP A 3 31.81 3.11 15.17
N TYR A 4 32.36 3.68 14.10
CA TYR A 4 32.07 3.31 12.71
C TYR A 4 33.16 2.34 12.23
N ALA A 5 32.90 1.04 12.39
CA ALA A 5 33.79 0.00 11.88
C ALA A 5 33.59 -0.19 10.37
N GLY A 6 34.71 -0.29 9.64
CA GLY A 6 34.85 -1.36 8.66
C GLY A 6 34.79 -0.99 7.17
N ARG A 7 35.96 -0.59 6.63
CA ARG A 7 36.62 -1.25 5.49
C ARG A 7 35.77 -1.45 4.21
N ARG A 8 35.81 -0.46 3.30
CA ARG A 8 35.42 -0.62 1.89
C ARG A 8 36.41 -1.57 1.21
N ALA A 9 35.99 -2.81 0.95
CA ALA A 9 36.62 -3.66 -0.05
C ALA A 9 36.14 -3.21 -1.43
N SER A 10 37.08 -2.79 -2.25
CA SER A 10 36.94 -2.61 -3.69
C SER A 10 36.84 -3.99 -4.35
N SER A 11 35.67 -4.37 -4.87
CA SER A 11 35.53 -5.50 -5.79
C SER A 11 34.94 -5.02 -7.11
N SER A 12 35.82 -4.83 -8.09
CA SER A 12 35.48 -4.82 -9.51
C SER A 12 35.00 -6.22 -9.90
N GLY A 13 33.70 -6.36 -10.16
CA GLY A 13 33.11 -7.56 -10.71
C GLY A 13 31.72 -7.21 -11.22
N ASN A 14 31.62 -6.95 -12.53
CA ASN A 14 30.36 -6.57 -13.16
C ASN A 14 29.44 -7.80 -13.12
N SER A 15 28.58 -7.86 -12.12
CA SER A 15 27.75 -9.03 -11.88
C SER A 15 26.47 -8.88 -12.70
N SER A 16 26.26 -9.78 -13.66
CA SER A 16 25.18 -9.73 -14.65
C SER A 16 23.76 -9.71 -14.04
N TRP A 17 23.64 -9.93 -12.74
CA TRP A 17 22.40 -9.92 -11.97
C TRP A 17 22.10 -8.57 -11.29
N GLU A 18 23.06 -7.65 -11.16
CA GLU A 18 22.83 -6.33 -10.51
C GLU A 18 21.78 -5.47 -11.25
N ASN A 19 21.52 -5.77 -12.52
CA ASN A 19 20.52 -5.08 -13.34
C ASN A 19 19.56 -6.05 -14.07
N ALA A 20 19.42 -7.29 -13.58
CA ALA A 20 18.50 -8.25 -14.19
C ALA A 20 17.05 -7.87 -13.88
N LEU A 21 16.28 -7.55 -14.92
CA LEU A 21 14.86 -7.22 -14.80
C LEU A 21 14.05 -8.48 -14.48
N LEU A 22 13.23 -8.44 -13.43
CA LEU A 22 12.32 -9.55 -13.10
C LEU A 22 11.23 -9.75 -14.16
N PHE A 23 10.70 -8.65 -14.70
CA PHE A 23 9.71 -8.65 -15.78
C PHE A 23 10.31 -7.97 -17.00
N GLN A 24 10.42 -8.72 -18.09
CA GLN A 24 11.06 -8.29 -19.32
C GLN A 24 10.06 -8.29 -20.47
N GLY A 25 10.26 -7.37 -21.42
CA GLY A 25 9.68 -7.52 -22.75
C GLY A 25 10.33 -8.68 -23.50
N GLU A 26 9.76 -9.07 -24.63
CA GLU A 26 10.21 -10.21 -25.44
C GLU A 26 11.70 -10.14 -25.84
N ASN A 27 12.25 -8.92 -25.96
CA ASN A 27 13.64 -8.68 -26.32
C ASN A 27 14.57 -8.47 -25.11
N GLY A 28 14.16 -8.86 -23.89
CA GLY A 28 14.96 -8.74 -22.67
C GLY A 28 15.04 -7.33 -22.04
N GLY A 29 14.40 -6.34 -22.66
CA GLY A 29 14.33 -4.96 -22.16
C GLY A 29 13.17 -4.70 -21.18
N ILE A 30 13.00 -3.42 -20.81
CA ILE A 30 11.89 -2.99 -19.95
C ILE A 30 10.54 -3.39 -20.56
N LEU A 31 9.69 -4.02 -19.74
CA LEU A 31 8.34 -4.37 -20.15
C LEU A 31 7.52 -3.09 -20.43
N ALA A 32 6.97 -2.99 -21.64
CA ALA A 32 6.18 -1.83 -22.02
C ALA A 32 4.89 -1.72 -21.19
N GLY A 33 4.60 -0.51 -20.68
CA GLY A 33 3.40 -0.28 -19.86
C GLY A 33 2.07 -0.55 -20.59
N SER A 34 2.05 -0.52 -21.93
CA SER A 34 0.89 -0.93 -22.74
C SER A 34 0.57 -2.42 -22.61
N VAL A 35 1.60 -3.27 -22.46
CA VAL A 35 1.45 -4.72 -22.28
C VAL A 35 0.81 -5.00 -20.92
N ILE A 36 1.30 -4.35 -19.85
CA ILE A 36 0.73 -4.46 -18.51
C ILE A 36 -0.75 -4.05 -18.51
N ARG A 37 -1.09 -2.92 -19.14
CA ARG A 37 -2.48 -2.44 -19.23
C ARG A 37 -3.38 -3.40 -20.00
N ARG A 38 -2.88 -4.03 -21.07
CA ARG A 38 -3.63 -5.01 -21.85
C ARG A 38 -3.89 -6.27 -21.04
N ALA A 39 -2.85 -6.82 -20.40
CA ALA A 39 -2.96 -7.98 -19.54
C ALA A 39 -3.98 -7.74 -18.41
N TRP A 40 -3.93 -6.56 -17.77
CA TRP A 40 -4.90 -6.18 -16.73
C TRP A 40 -6.34 -6.12 -17.26
N ARG A 41 -6.56 -5.48 -18.41
CA ARG A 41 -7.89 -5.39 -19.02
C ARG A 41 -8.44 -6.78 -19.33
N SER A 42 -7.63 -7.66 -19.91
CA SER A 42 -8.03 -9.04 -20.21
C SER A 42 -8.39 -9.80 -18.93
N ALA A 43 -7.56 -9.71 -17.88
CA ALA A 43 -7.84 -10.35 -16.60
C ALA A 43 -9.16 -9.86 -15.98
N ARG A 44 -9.42 -8.54 -16.00
CA ARG A 44 -10.71 -7.97 -15.55
C ARG A 44 -11.88 -8.52 -16.34
N GLN A 45 -11.76 -8.62 -17.66
CA GLN A 45 -12.84 -9.10 -18.53
C GLN A 45 -13.19 -10.57 -18.25
N THR A 46 -12.19 -11.39 -17.91
CA THR A 46 -12.40 -12.81 -17.59
C THR A 46 -13.07 -13.04 -16.24
N VAL A 47 -12.80 -12.19 -15.24
CA VAL A 47 -13.20 -12.45 -13.84
C VAL A 47 -14.41 -11.62 -13.39
N LEU A 48 -14.58 -10.41 -13.92
CA LEU A 48 -15.63 -9.50 -13.46
C LEU A 48 -16.93 -9.68 -14.25
N ALA A 49 -18.06 -9.54 -13.55
CA ALA A 49 -19.35 -9.43 -14.21
C ALA A 49 -19.36 -8.20 -15.16
N PRO A 50 -20.08 -8.25 -16.31
CA PRO A 50 -20.04 -7.19 -17.33
C PRO A 50 -20.27 -5.78 -16.77
N HIS A 51 -21.30 -5.61 -15.94
CA HIS A 51 -21.62 -4.31 -15.33
C HIS A 51 -20.51 -3.79 -14.40
N VAL A 52 -19.74 -4.67 -13.76
CA VAL A 52 -18.58 -4.29 -12.92
C VAL A 52 -17.38 -3.95 -13.80
N PHE A 53 -17.16 -4.70 -14.88
CA PHE A 53 -16.08 -4.41 -15.83
C PHE A 53 -16.22 -3.01 -16.45
N ASP A 54 -17.44 -2.63 -16.81
CA ASP A 54 -17.78 -1.33 -17.40
C ASP A 54 -17.75 -0.18 -16.38
N SER A 55 -17.87 -0.51 -15.09
CA SER A 55 -17.75 0.46 -14.01
C SER A 55 -16.30 0.97 -13.84
N PRO A 56 -16.10 2.10 -13.14
CA PRO A 56 -14.76 2.56 -12.75
C PRO A 56 -13.96 1.60 -11.85
N THR A 57 -14.62 0.62 -11.23
CA THR A 57 -14.01 -0.28 -10.24
C THR A 57 -12.81 -1.05 -10.80
N GLY A 58 -11.62 -0.78 -10.24
CA GLY A 58 -10.39 -1.47 -10.61
C GLY A 58 -9.94 -1.25 -12.06
N LYS A 59 -10.42 -0.19 -12.73
CA LYS A 59 -10.17 0.07 -14.15
C LYS A 59 -8.68 0.18 -14.48
N ARG A 60 -7.87 0.69 -13.56
CA ARG A 60 -6.41 0.84 -13.68
C ARG A 60 -5.73 -0.17 -12.77
N VAL A 61 -4.54 -0.63 -13.18
CA VAL A 61 -3.67 -1.45 -12.32
C VAL A 61 -3.36 -0.73 -11.01
N TYR A 62 -3.18 0.60 -11.08
CA TYR A 62 -2.90 1.44 -9.92
C TYR A 62 -4.05 1.46 -8.89
N ASP A 63 -5.28 1.12 -9.28
CA ASP A 63 -6.41 1.06 -8.35
C ASP A 63 -6.21 -0.06 -7.31
N ILE A 64 -5.46 -1.11 -7.64
CA ILE A 64 -5.09 -2.18 -6.69
C ILE A 64 -4.27 -1.60 -5.53
N ARG A 65 -3.37 -0.65 -5.82
CA ARG A 65 -2.58 0.04 -4.79
C ARG A 65 -3.49 0.86 -3.88
N HIS A 66 -4.46 1.60 -4.45
CA HIS A 66 -5.45 2.32 -3.66
C HIS A 66 -6.25 1.37 -2.76
N THR A 67 -6.77 0.27 -3.29
CA THR A 67 -7.53 -0.72 -2.52
C THR A 67 -6.71 -1.31 -1.38
N ARG A 68 -5.44 -1.66 -1.63
CA ARG A 68 -4.57 -2.24 -0.59
C ARG A 68 -4.29 -1.25 0.55
N LEU A 69 -3.97 0.01 0.22
CA LEU A 69 -3.67 1.03 1.22
C LEU A 69 -4.91 1.38 2.06
N THR A 70 -6.06 1.56 1.41
CA THR A 70 -7.33 1.77 2.11
C THR A 70 -7.66 0.58 3.02
N LYS A 71 -7.46 -0.67 2.56
CA LYS A 71 -7.73 -1.85 3.38
C LYS A 71 -6.84 -1.89 4.61
N TRP A 72 -5.53 -1.70 4.47
CA TRP A 72 -4.62 -1.71 5.62
C TRP A 72 -4.97 -0.66 6.67
N LEU A 73 -5.35 0.53 6.22
CA LEU A 73 -5.81 1.58 7.13
C LEU A 73 -7.08 1.16 7.85
N ASN A 74 -8.06 0.58 7.16
CA ASN A 74 -9.30 0.07 7.77
C ASN A 74 -9.09 -1.15 8.68
N ASP A 75 -8.07 -1.97 8.43
CA ASP A 75 -7.64 -3.06 9.31
C ASP A 75 -6.94 -2.54 10.59
N GLY A 76 -6.74 -1.21 10.73
CA GLY A 76 -6.15 -0.57 11.89
C GLY A 76 -4.62 -0.55 11.91
N ILE A 77 -3.97 -0.82 10.77
CA ILE A 77 -2.51 -0.73 10.67
C ILE A 77 -2.08 0.74 10.80
N PRO A 78 -1.07 1.06 11.63
CA PRO A 78 -0.62 2.44 11.84
C PRO A 78 -0.25 3.16 10.53
N PRO A 79 -0.68 4.42 10.33
CA PRO A 79 -0.39 5.17 9.11
C PRO A 79 1.10 5.30 8.78
N ALA A 80 1.97 5.37 9.79
CA ALA A 80 3.43 5.40 9.61
C ALA A 80 3.94 4.13 8.91
N GLN A 81 3.48 2.96 9.35
CA GLN A 81 3.87 1.68 8.77
C GLN A 81 3.35 1.51 7.34
N VAL A 82 2.09 1.91 7.12
CA VAL A 82 1.47 1.86 5.78
C VAL A 82 2.21 2.80 4.82
N ALA A 83 2.61 3.98 5.27
CA ALA A 83 3.35 4.95 4.46
C ALA A 83 4.73 4.42 4.08
N GLU A 84 5.45 3.81 5.03
CA GLU A 84 6.74 3.16 4.79
C GLU A 84 6.64 2.08 3.72
N TRP A 85 5.70 1.12 3.86
CA TRP A 85 5.49 0.06 2.87
C TRP A 85 5.04 0.60 1.51
N ALA A 86 4.30 1.71 1.50
CA ALA A 86 3.92 2.37 0.27
C ALA A 86 5.09 3.12 -0.37
N GLY A 87 6.13 3.51 0.37
CA GLY A 87 7.13 4.47 -0.10
C GLY A 87 6.56 5.89 -0.24
N ASN A 88 5.60 6.26 0.62
CA ASN A 88 4.99 7.59 0.69
C ASN A 88 5.37 8.25 2.03
N SER A 89 5.20 9.58 2.13
CA SER A 89 5.18 10.24 3.44
C SER A 89 3.82 10.05 4.13
N VAL A 90 3.79 10.09 5.46
CA VAL A 90 2.53 10.01 6.24
C VAL A 90 1.53 11.09 5.87
N PRO A 91 1.92 12.38 5.70
CA PRO A 91 0.98 13.41 5.27
C PRO A 91 0.36 13.14 3.90
N VAL A 92 1.15 12.64 2.92
CA VAL A 92 0.64 12.30 1.59
C VAL A 92 -0.35 11.13 1.65
N LEU A 93 -0.05 10.12 2.48
CA LEU A 93 -0.95 8.99 2.71
C LEU A 93 -2.28 9.49 3.28
N LEU A 94 -2.25 10.21 4.40
CA LEU A 94 -3.48 10.64 5.09
C LEU A 94 -4.30 11.65 4.27
N ALA A 95 -3.64 12.57 3.55
CA ALA A 95 -4.33 13.49 2.65
C ALA A 95 -5.14 12.78 1.56
N THR A 96 -4.67 11.59 1.13
CA THR A 96 -5.33 10.80 0.10
C THR A 96 -6.42 9.89 0.68
N TYR A 97 -6.15 9.23 1.82
CA TYR A 97 -6.96 8.08 2.26
C TYR A 97 -7.76 8.29 3.54
N ALA A 98 -7.57 9.39 4.29
CA ALA A 98 -8.27 9.57 5.57
C ALA A 98 -9.79 9.50 5.45
N ARG A 99 -10.35 10.00 4.33
CA ARG A 99 -11.80 9.94 4.04
C ARG A 99 -12.34 8.53 3.78
N CYS A 100 -11.46 7.56 3.56
CA CYS A 100 -11.80 6.17 3.27
C CYS A 100 -11.56 5.25 4.48
N VAL A 101 -11.17 5.81 5.64
CA VAL A 101 -11.06 5.06 6.90
C VAL A 101 -12.38 5.17 7.64
N ASP A 102 -13.02 4.04 7.90
CA ASP A 102 -14.34 3.97 8.53
C ASP A 102 -14.46 2.70 9.39
N GLY A 103 -15.52 2.61 10.20
CA GLY A 103 -15.86 1.40 10.96
C GLY A 103 -15.00 1.11 12.19
N GLN A 104 -13.96 1.90 12.45
CA GLN A 104 -13.02 1.65 13.56
C GLN A 104 -13.46 2.21 14.91
N LEU A 105 -14.40 3.18 14.92
CA LEU A 105 -14.80 3.86 16.15
C LEU A 105 -15.27 2.92 17.27
N PRO A 106 -16.10 1.88 17.02
CA PRO A 106 -16.53 0.96 18.07
C PRO A 106 -15.36 0.20 18.70
N ASP A 107 -14.40 -0.25 17.89
CA ASP A 107 -13.24 -1.00 18.39
C ASP A 107 -12.24 -0.09 19.11
N LEU A 108 -12.06 1.14 18.63
CA LEU A 108 -11.26 2.15 19.32
C LEU A 108 -11.85 2.49 20.69
N LYS A 109 -13.17 2.66 20.80
CA LYS A 109 -13.86 2.88 22.08
C LYS A 109 -13.64 1.74 23.06
N LYS A 110 -13.84 0.48 22.63
CA LYS A 110 -13.58 -0.70 23.46
C LYS A 110 -12.15 -0.76 23.99
N ARG A 111 -11.16 -0.36 23.17
CA ARG A 111 -9.75 -0.31 23.58
C ARG A 111 -9.50 0.78 24.63
N LEU A 112 -10.11 1.96 24.47
CA LEU A 112 -10.03 3.05 25.45
C LEU A 112 -10.72 2.67 26.77
N GLU A 113 -11.89 2.02 26.71
CA GLU A 113 -12.59 1.47 27.88
C GLU A 113 -11.71 0.48 28.64
N ALA A 114 -11.11 -0.48 27.93
CA ALA A 114 -10.23 -1.48 28.53
C ALA A 114 -8.95 -0.87 29.14
N ALA A 115 -8.47 0.25 28.60
CA ALA A 115 -7.33 0.98 29.13
C ALA A 115 -7.68 1.90 30.32
N GLY A 116 -8.97 2.18 30.53
CA GLY A 116 -9.42 3.17 31.52
C GLY A 116 -9.24 4.63 31.06
N ASP A 117 -9.04 4.86 29.76
CA ASP A 117 -8.75 6.17 29.17
C ASP A 117 -10.01 6.94 28.74
N LEU A 118 -11.20 6.37 28.93
CA LEU A 118 -12.45 7.10 28.69
C LEU A 118 -12.76 8.04 29.87
N PRO A 119 -13.07 9.31 29.61
CA PRO A 119 -13.55 10.20 30.66
C PRO A 119 -14.85 9.64 31.23
N GLU A 120 -14.92 9.47 32.55
CA GLU A 120 -16.20 9.19 33.20
C GLU A 120 -17.16 10.34 32.85
N LEU A 121 -18.31 9.98 32.29
CA LEU A 121 -19.34 10.98 32.05
C LEU A 121 -19.76 11.52 33.43
N PRO A 122 -19.77 12.85 33.64
CA PRO A 122 -20.27 13.39 34.89
C PRO A 122 -21.70 12.92 35.08
N ASP A 123 -22.00 12.42 36.29
CA ASP A 123 -23.34 11.97 36.66
C ASP A 123 -24.34 13.05 36.26
N ALA A 124 -25.31 12.67 35.41
CA ALA A 124 -26.41 13.53 35.06
C ALA A 124 -27.30 13.71 36.31
N GLY A 125 -27.01 14.74 37.09
CA GLY A 125 -27.84 15.21 38.20
C GLY A 125 -29.14 15.85 37.75
#